data_AF-A0A259KA34-F1
#
_entry.id   AF-A0A259KA34-F1
#
_cell.length_a   1.000
_cell.length_b   1.000
_cell.length_c   1.000
_cell.angle_alpha   90.00
_cell.angle_beta   90.00
_cell.angle_gamma   90.00
#
_symmetry.space_group_name_H-M   'P 1'
#
loop_
_entity.id
_entity.type
_entity.pdbx_description
1 polymer ?
#
loop_
_entity_poly.entity_id
_entity_poly.type
_entity_poly.pdbx_seq_one_letter_code
_entity_poly.pdbx_strand_id
1 'polypeptide(L)' 'MAEKIQAGTQYGNKELGVDSTPTFFINGKKVSGAMTPDQLDKELAPLLAGK' A
#
# COMPACT_ATOMS: atom_id res chain seq x y z
N MET A 1 -0.81 -19.92 -12.86
CA MET A 1 -0.54 -19.42 -11.48
C MET A 1 0.70 -18.55 -11.44
N ALA A 2 1.85 -19.00 -11.99
CA ALA A 2 3.09 -18.22 -12.04
C ALA A 2 2.94 -16.84 -12.73
N GLU A 3 2.23 -16.78 -13.85
CA GLU A 3 2.03 -15.52 -14.60
C GLU A 3 1.34 -14.43 -13.78
N LYS A 4 0.30 -14.79 -13.00
CA LYS A 4 -0.42 -13.83 -12.17
C LYS A 4 0.43 -13.29 -11.03
N ILE A 5 1.30 -14.13 -10.46
CA ILE A 5 2.26 -13.71 -9.43
C ILE A 5 3.24 -12.71 -10.04
N GLN A 6 3.82 -13.05 -11.19
CA GLN A 6 4.78 -12.19 -11.87
C GLN A 6 4.18 -10.86 -12.30
N ALA A 7 2.95 -10.85 -12.82
CA ALA A 7 2.23 -9.64 -13.18
C ALA A 7 2.03 -8.71 -11.98
N GLY A 8 1.64 -9.26 -10.82
CA GLY A 8 1.52 -8.50 -9.58
C GLY A 8 2.85 -7.90 -9.11
N THR A 9 3.92 -8.69 -9.13
CA THR A 9 5.28 -8.22 -8.77
C THR A 9 5.76 -7.10 -9.70
N GLN A 10 5.56 -7.25 -11.02
CA GLN A 10 5.97 -6.25 -11.99
C GLN A 10 5.19 -4.95 -11.85
N TYR A 11 3.87 -5.03 -11.67
CA TYR A 11 3.03 -3.85 -11.46
C TYR A 11 3.48 -3.09 -10.21
N GLY A 12 3.65 -3.79 -9.08
CA GLY A 12 4.15 -3.19 -7.84
C GLY A 12 5.49 -2.49 -8.04
N ASN A 13 6.47 -3.17 -8.65
CA ASN A 13 7.82 -2.62 -8.77
C ASN A 13 7.95 -1.52 -9.84
N LYS A 14 7.43 -1.75 -11.05
CA LYS A 14 7.64 -0.86 -12.20
C LYS A 14 6.67 0.31 -12.24
N GLU A 15 5.39 0.06 -11.97
CA GLU A 15 4.35 1.08 -12.10
C GLU A 15 4.16 1.85 -10.79
N LEU A 16 4.25 1.16 -9.65
CA LEU A 16 4.03 1.78 -8.32
C LEU A 16 5.32 2.07 -7.55
N GLY A 17 6.49 1.68 -8.07
CA GLY A 17 7.78 1.90 -7.41
C GLY A 17 7.92 1.18 -6.07
N VAL A 18 7.27 0.04 -5.88
CA VAL A 18 7.41 -0.82 -4.69
C VAL A 18 8.77 -1.54 -4.75
N ASP A 19 9.67 -1.14 -3.85
CA ASP A 19 11.02 -1.69 -3.69
C ASP A 19 11.07 -2.82 -2.65
N SER A 20 10.12 -2.84 -1.70
CA SER A 20 10.07 -3.79 -0.60
C SER A 20 8.66 -3.97 -0.06
N THR A 21 8.44 -5.07 0.67
CA THR A 21 7.16 -5.37 1.33
C THR A 21 7.36 -5.43 2.84
N PRO A 22 6.35 -5.04 3.64
CA PRO A 22 5.05 -4.50 3.23
C PRO A 22 5.13 -3.04 2.74
N THR A 23 4.25 -2.67 1.80
CA THR A 23 4.02 -1.29 1.32
C THR A 23 2.51 -1.10 1.13
N PHE A 24 1.96 0.01 1.60
CA PHE A 24 0.55 0.36 1.52
C PHE A 24 0.34 1.59 0.62
N PHE A 25 -0.82 1.67 -0.01
CA PHE A 25 -1.28 2.86 -0.72
C PHE A 25 -2.65 3.26 -0.18
N ILE A 26 -2.73 4.43 0.47
CA ILE A 26 -3.98 4.96 1.05
C ILE A 26 -4.34 6.24 0.28
N ASN A 27 -5.39 6.21 -0.53
CA ASN A 27 -5.79 7.34 -1.41
C ASN A 27 -4.61 7.93 -2.22
N GLY A 28 -3.73 7.07 -2.75
CA GLY A 28 -2.56 7.48 -3.54
C GLY A 28 -1.31 7.82 -2.70
N LYS A 29 -1.41 7.92 -1.37
CA LYS A 29 -0.24 8.07 -0.48
C LYS A 29 0.46 6.72 -0.28
N LYS A 30 1.72 6.63 -0.70
CA LYS A 30 2.60 5.47 -0.44
C LYS A 30 3.10 5.49 1.01
N VAL A 31 2.97 4.37 1.71
CA VAL A 31 3.55 4.12 3.04
C VAL A 31 4.40 2.87 2.96
N SER A 32 5.72 3.02 3.02
CA SER A 32 6.67 1.91 3.00
C SER A 32 6.91 1.37 4.40
N GLY A 33 7.07 0.05 4.51
CA GLY A 33 7.39 -0.63 5.75
C GLY A 33 6.17 -1.09 6.53
N ALA A 34 6.43 -1.83 7.60
CA ALA A 34 5.39 -2.37 8.46
C ALA A 34 4.72 -1.23 9.24
N MET A 35 3.40 -1.14 9.12
CA MET A 35 2.56 -0.18 9.82
C MET A 35 1.81 -0.89 10.94
N THR A 36 1.78 -0.30 12.13
CA THR A 36 0.95 -0.81 13.24
C THR A 36 -0.53 -0.47 12.99
N PRO A 37 -1.47 -1.18 13.64
CA PRO A 37 -2.89 -0.82 13.58
C PRO A 37 -3.16 0.64 13.98
N ASP A 38 -2.54 1.14 15.05
CA ASP A 38 -2.69 2.54 15.48
C ASP A 38 -2.21 3.56 14.44
N GLN A 39 -1.15 3.22 13.69
CA GLN A 39 -0.68 4.06 12.59
C GLN A 39 -1.66 4.05 11.42
N LEU A 40 -2.23 2.88 11.09
CA LEU A 40 -3.28 2.77 10.09
C LEU A 40 -4.50 3.60 10.50
N ASP A 41 -4.96 3.50 11.75
CA ASP A 41 -6.11 4.26 12.24
C ASP A 41 -5.88 5.77 12.15
N LYS A 42 -4.67 6.25 12.45
CA LYS A 42 -4.31 7.67 12.28
C LYS A 42 -4.37 8.12 10.83
N GLU A 43 -3.96 7.27 9.88
CA GLU A 43 -4.02 7.57 8.45
C GLU A 43 -5.46 7.55 7.92
N LEU A 44 -6.32 6.67 8.43
CA LEU A 44 -7.71 6.53 8.01
C LEU A 44 -8.68 7.53 8.66
N ALA A 45 -8.46 7.91 9.92
CA ALA A 45 -9.34 8.80 10.68
C ALA A 45 -9.76 10.08 9.91
N PRO A 46 -8.85 10.87 9.30
CA PRO A 46 -9.24 12.06 8.55
C PRO A 46 -10.03 11.73 7.27
N LEU A 47 -9.89 10.53 6.70
CA LEU A 47 -10.59 10.11 5.48
C LEU A 47 -12.02 9.64 5.75
N LEU A 48 -12.34 9.35 7.02
CA LEU A 48 -13.65 8.83 7.45
C LEU A 48 -14.52 9.88 8.15
N ALA A 49 -13.95 11.02 8.57
CA ALA A 49 -14.64 12.07 9.33
C ALA A 49 -15.75 12.82 8.55
N GLY A 50 -15.89 12.58 7.24
CA GLY A 50 -16.86 13.24 6.37
C GLY A 50 -18.06 12.37 5.95
N LYS A 51 -18.37 11.30 6.69
CA LYS A 51 -19.54 10.44 6.46
C LYS A 51 -20.53 10.51 7.62
#